data_AF-A0A3B8MP59-F1
#
_entry.id   AF-A0A3B8MP59-F1
#
_cell.length_a   1.000
_cell.length_b   1.000
_cell.length_c   1.000
_cell.angle_alpha   90.00
_cell.angle_beta   90.00
_cell.angle_gamma   90.00
#
_symmetry.space_group_name_H-M   'P 1'
#
loop_
_entity.id
_entity.type
_entity.pdbx_description
1 polymer ?
#
loop_
_entity_poly.entity_id
_entity_poly.type
_entity_poly.pdbx_seq_one_letter_code
_entity_poly.pdbx_strand_id
1 'polypeptide(L)'
;MFIRNADEQLVAEVYKVAGRTIELGLEPGTYQIHFDQEPAKFKADIVIEDGQRFSLSSESLYALDPESTTLRGGDDENDLKSLALGIVENRKRPYDGVQLRQVGNRAAQGTDTQISPFFNISDCDVSGGQFSLGVNKADGNGKYVQLNLELNVAEKDFKGLQLASFINVTQGKMDDVQIGTANFGGTMDGMQLSTINIIQKGLGSQIGVVNLSGGRFQGFQLGTLNFSNRLVEELQVGVINLANNMDGWGSSMRRRRD
;
A
#
# COMPACT_ATOMS: atom_id res chain seq x y z
N MET A 1 -8.22 -32.26 32.31
CA MET A 1 -9.38 -31.68 33.03
C MET A 1 -8.84 -30.61 33.95
N PHE A 2 -9.40 -29.42 33.92
CA PHE A 2 -8.95 -28.27 34.73
C PHE A 2 -10.07 -27.86 35.67
N ILE A 3 -9.72 -27.53 36.91
CA ILE A 3 -10.67 -27.10 37.94
C ILE A 3 -10.22 -25.72 38.43
N ARG A 4 -11.11 -24.73 38.34
CA ARG A 4 -10.87 -23.36 38.78
C ARG A 4 -11.85 -22.98 39.89
N ASN A 5 -11.42 -22.15 40.84
CA ASN A 5 -12.31 -21.59 41.86
C ASN A 5 -13.10 -20.38 41.30
N ALA A 6 -13.91 -19.75 42.16
CA ALA A 6 -14.68 -18.55 41.82
C ALA A 6 -13.82 -17.35 41.36
N ASP A 7 -12.57 -17.27 41.81
CA ASP A 7 -11.60 -16.23 41.42
C ASP A 7 -10.83 -16.59 40.12
N GLU A 8 -11.30 -17.59 39.37
CA GLU A 8 -10.69 -18.14 38.16
C GLU A 8 -9.29 -18.75 38.33
N GLN A 9 -8.83 -18.94 39.56
CA GLN A 9 -7.53 -19.53 39.85
C GLN A 9 -7.57 -21.04 39.62
N LEU A 10 -6.54 -21.59 38.96
CA LEU A 10 -6.40 -23.03 38.75
C LEU A 10 -6.10 -23.72 40.08
N VAL A 11 -7.04 -24.54 40.56
CA VAL A 11 -6.92 -25.28 41.83
C VAL A 11 -6.41 -26.70 41.59
N ALA A 12 -6.79 -27.32 40.47
CA ALA A 12 -6.30 -28.64 40.11
C ALA A 12 -6.29 -28.87 38.60
N GLU A 13 -5.30 -29.63 38.14
CA GLU A 13 -5.25 -30.18 36.80
C GLU A 13 -5.12 -31.70 36.90
N VAL A 14 -6.04 -32.42 36.26
CA VAL A 14 -6.13 -33.88 36.32
C VAL A 14 -6.20 -34.46 34.92
N TYR A 15 -5.30 -35.39 34.64
CA TYR A 15 -5.37 -36.25 33.46
C TYR A 15 -6.22 -37.49 33.79
N LYS A 16 -7.45 -37.53 33.29
CA LYS A 16 -8.39 -38.64 33.55
C LYS A 16 -8.36 -39.65 32.41
N VAL A 17 -7.87 -40.86 32.69
CA VAL A 17 -7.98 -42.01 31.79
C VAL A 17 -9.41 -42.58 31.87
N ALA A 18 -10.00 -42.91 30.73
CA ALA A 18 -11.35 -43.48 30.67
C ALA A 18 -11.46 -44.77 31.51
N GLY A 19 -12.62 -44.97 32.15
CA GLY A 19 -12.91 -46.17 32.96
C GLY A 19 -12.34 -46.17 34.38
N ARG A 20 -11.68 -45.09 34.83
CA ARG A 20 -11.23 -44.93 36.23
C ARG A 20 -11.98 -43.81 36.94
N THR A 21 -12.45 -44.11 38.15
CA THR A 21 -12.96 -43.11 39.09
C THR A 21 -11.78 -42.40 39.75
N ILE A 22 -11.85 -41.07 39.82
CA ILE A 22 -10.89 -40.23 40.52
C ILE A 22 -11.69 -39.43 41.55
N GLU A 23 -11.22 -39.42 42.79
CA GLU A 23 -11.74 -38.58 43.86
C GLU A 23 -10.73 -37.47 44.15
N LEU A 24 -11.21 -36.24 44.32
CA LEU A 24 -10.40 -35.09 44.66
C LEU A 24 -11.01 -34.39 45.87
N GLY A 25 -10.20 -34.16 46.91
CA GLY A 25 -10.60 -33.34 48.05
C GLY A 25 -10.39 -31.86 47.71
N LEU A 26 -11.46 -31.07 47.77
CA LEU A 26 -11.45 -29.63 47.54
C LEU A 26 -12.06 -28.93 48.76
N GLU A 27 -11.65 -27.70 49.02
CA GLU A 27 -12.28 -26.88 50.05
C GLU A 27 -13.72 -26.50 49.66
N PRO A 28 -14.63 -26.24 50.61
CA PRO A 28 -15.97 -25.78 50.30
C PRO A 28 -15.96 -24.50 49.46
N GLY A 29 -16.71 -24.47 48.37
CA GLY A 29 -16.72 -23.34 47.44
C GLY A 29 -17.31 -23.65 46.06
N THR A 30 -17.35 -22.64 45.21
CA THR A 30 -17.81 -22.75 43.82
C THR A 30 -16.63 -23.01 42.89
N TYR A 31 -16.78 -23.99 42.00
CA TYR A 31 -15.75 -24.37 41.04
C TYR A 31 -16.29 -24.49 39.63
N GLN A 32 -15.45 -24.13 38.66
CA GLN A 32 -15.66 -24.35 37.24
C GLN A 32 -14.75 -25.48 36.78
N ILE A 33 -15.33 -26.51 36.15
CA ILE A 33 -14.60 -27.66 35.62
C ILE A 33 -14.62 -27.60 34.10
N HIS A 34 -13.43 -27.59 33.51
CA HIS A 34 -13.23 -27.60 32.06
C HIS A 34 -12.71 -28.96 31.62
N PHE A 35 -13.38 -29.55 30.63
CA PHE A 35 -13.01 -30.81 30.03
C PHE A 35 -12.77 -30.62 28.54
N ASP A 36 -11.54 -30.88 28.12
CA ASP A 36 -11.09 -30.74 26.73
C ASP A 36 -10.97 -32.14 26.13
N GLN A 37 -11.88 -32.48 25.21
CA GLN A 37 -11.84 -33.72 24.43
C GLN A 37 -12.14 -33.38 22.98
N GLU A 38 -11.11 -33.35 22.12
CA GLU A 38 -11.31 -33.05 20.70
C GLU A 38 -12.40 -33.96 20.09
N PRO A 39 -13.40 -33.38 19.38
CA PRO A 39 -13.50 -31.97 18.93
C PRO A 39 -14.32 -31.03 19.84
N ALA A 40 -14.76 -31.46 21.03
CA ALA A 40 -15.71 -30.73 21.88
C ALA A 40 -15.13 -30.32 23.24
N LYS A 41 -15.41 -29.08 23.64
CA LYS A 41 -15.10 -28.56 24.98
C LYS A 41 -16.35 -28.57 25.83
N PHE A 42 -16.22 -29.07 27.05
CA PHE A 42 -17.33 -29.17 28.00
C PHE A 42 -17.01 -28.40 29.26
N LYS A 43 -18.05 -27.82 29.87
CA LYS A 43 -17.96 -27.11 31.14
C LYS A 43 -19.03 -27.59 32.12
N ALA A 44 -18.70 -27.57 33.41
CA ALA A 44 -19.64 -27.72 34.50
C ALA A 44 -19.31 -26.74 35.62
N ASP A 45 -20.35 -26.18 36.23
CA ASP A 45 -20.25 -25.33 37.40
C ASP A 45 -20.77 -26.12 38.60
N ILE A 46 -19.94 -26.27 39.63
CA ILE A 46 -20.26 -27.07 40.82
C ILE A 46 -20.11 -26.23 42.08
N VAL A 47 -20.92 -26.54 43.09
CA VAL A 47 -20.80 -25.99 44.44
C VAL A 47 -20.52 -27.15 45.39
N ILE A 48 -19.43 -27.05 46.14
CA ILE A 48 -19.00 -28.06 47.11
C ILE A 48 -19.27 -27.50 48.52
N GLU A 49 -20.07 -28.20 49.31
CA GLU A 49 -20.29 -27.91 50.73
C GLU A 49 -19.40 -28.79 51.61
N ASP A 50 -19.16 -28.37 52.85
CA ASP A 50 -18.30 -29.10 53.79
C ASP A 50 -18.82 -30.52 54.07
N GLY A 51 -17.93 -31.50 53.97
CA GLY A 51 -18.26 -32.92 54.14
C GLY A 51 -19.11 -33.57 53.03
N GLN A 52 -19.49 -32.82 51.98
CA GLN A 52 -20.31 -33.35 50.87
C GLN A 52 -19.44 -33.99 49.77
N ARG A 53 -19.94 -35.09 49.18
CA ARG A 53 -19.37 -35.68 47.97
C ARG A 53 -20.24 -35.33 46.78
N PHE A 54 -19.64 -34.70 45.76
CA PHE A 54 -20.30 -34.42 44.50
C PHE A 54 -19.78 -35.38 43.42
N SER A 55 -20.69 -36.05 42.71
CA SER A 55 -20.35 -36.94 41.60
C SER A 55 -20.60 -36.22 40.27
N LEU A 56 -19.52 -35.82 39.59
CA LEU A 56 -19.60 -35.21 38.26
C LEU A 56 -19.93 -36.28 37.20
N SER A 57 -21.12 -36.20 36.61
CA SER A 57 -21.55 -37.06 35.49
C SER A 57 -21.55 -36.28 34.17
N SER A 58 -21.56 -37.00 33.04
CA SER A 58 -21.65 -36.37 31.71
C SER A 58 -22.92 -35.56 31.49
N GLU A 59 -23.98 -35.81 32.27
CA GLU A 59 -25.25 -35.07 32.22
C GLU A 59 -25.15 -33.67 32.84
N SER A 60 -24.18 -33.46 33.74
CA SER A 60 -23.90 -32.16 34.35
C SER A 60 -22.99 -31.25 33.51
N LEU A 61 -22.51 -31.77 32.38
CA LEU A 61 -21.68 -31.04 31.43
C LEU A 61 -22.55 -30.36 30.39
N TYR A 62 -22.35 -29.06 30.18
CA TYR A 62 -22.87 -28.38 28.99
C TYR A 62 -21.75 -28.21 27.96
N ALA A 63 -22.11 -28.35 26.68
CA ALA A 63 -21.21 -28.07 25.59
C ALA A 63 -20.91 -26.57 25.56
N LEU A 64 -19.62 -26.22 25.50
CA LEU A 64 -19.21 -24.88 25.13
C LEU A 64 -19.16 -24.83 23.61
N ASP A 65 -19.98 -23.99 23.01
CA ASP A 65 -19.79 -23.61 21.61
C ASP A 65 -18.37 -23.04 21.51
N PRO A 66 -17.49 -23.62 20.69
CA PRO A 66 -16.15 -23.07 20.51
C PRO A 66 -16.29 -21.66 19.94
N GLU A 67 -15.78 -20.66 20.65
CA GLU A 67 -15.60 -19.33 20.05
C GLU A 67 -14.74 -19.50 18.80
N SER A 68 -15.19 -18.91 17.69
CA SER A 68 -14.51 -19.02 16.40
C SER A 68 -13.13 -18.34 16.48
N THR A 69 -12.12 -19.14 16.80
CA THR A 69 -10.73 -18.71 16.75
C THR A 69 -10.30 -18.68 15.30
N THR A 70 -9.89 -17.50 14.82
CA THR A 70 -9.22 -17.40 13.52
C THR A 70 -7.86 -18.08 13.59
N LEU A 71 -7.57 -18.93 12.61
CA LEU A 71 -6.25 -19.53 12.42
C LEU A 71 -5.20 -18.42 12.26
N ARG A 72 -4.17 -18.42 13.10
CA ARG A 72 -2.95 -17.67 12.80
C ARG A 72 -2.10 -18.52 11.85
N GLY A 73 -2.15 -18.16 10.57
CA GLY A 73 -1.36 -18.80 9.52
C GLY A 73 -2.00 -20.10 9.05
N GLY A 74 -2.91 -19.99 8.09
CA GLY A 74 -3.35 -21.10 7.25
C GLY A 74 -3.31 -20.60 5.80
N ASP A 75 -2.56 -21.31 4.97
CA ASP A 75 -2.37 -21.05 3.54
C ASP A 75 -3.63 -21.43 2.75
N ASP A 76 -4.76 -20.78 3.05
CA ASP A 76 -5.95 -20.87 2.21
C ASP A 76 -6.00 -19.69 1.24
N GLU A 77 -5.59 -20.03 0.04
CA GLU A 77 -5.70 -19.40 -1.27
C GLU A 77 -7.14 -18.96 -1.58
N ASN A 78 -7.61 -17.93 -0.87
CA ASN A 78 -8.55 -16.98 -1.44
C ASN A 78 -7.76 -15.71 -1.77
N ASP A 79 -7.96 -15.17 -2.97
CA ASP A 79 -7.52 -13.87 -3.50
C ASP A 79 -8.04 -12.68 -2.65
N LEU A 80 -7.96 -12.79 -1.33
CA LEU A 80 -8.26 -11.72 -0.41
C LEU A 80 -7.04 -10.81 -0.39
N LYS A 81 -7.16 -9.69 -1.11
CA LYS A 81 -6.30 -8.52 -0.91
C LYS A 81 -6.22 -8.26 0.59
N SER A 82 -5.05 -8.54 1.14
CA SER A 82 -4.86 -8.49 2.59
C SER A 82 -4.81 -7.03 3.05
N LEU A 83 -5.03 -6.77 4.33
CA LEU A 83 -4.85 -5.45 4.96
C LEU A 83 -3.67 -5.53 5.93
N ALA A 84 -2.68 -4.67 5.76
CA ALA A 84 -1.51 -4.60 6.63
C ALA A 84 -1.51 -3.28 7.41
N LEU A 85 -1.53 -3.38 8.74
CA LEU A 85 -1.45 -2.24 9.67
C LEU A 85 -0.08 -2.18 10.34
N GLY A 86 0.44 -0.98 10.61
CA GLY A 86 1.63 -0.81 11.46
C GLY A 86 2.09 0.64 11.58
N ILE A 87 3.24 0.86 12.23
CA ILE A 87 3.79 2.21 12.46
C ILE A 87 4.73 2.59 11.32
N VAL A 88 5.83 1.84 11.20
CA VAL A 88 6.76 1.82 10.06
C VAL A 88 6.97 0.36 9.71
N GLU A 89 6.86 -0.01 8.44
CA GLU A 89 7.18 -1.36 8.01
C GLU A 89 8.18 -1.36 6.85
N ASN A 90 9.19 -2.22 6.96
CA ASN A 90 10.17 -2.54 5.94
C ASN A 90 9.96 -4.02 5.56
N ARG A 91 9.05 -4.28 4.62
CA ARG A 91 8.62 -5.65 4.31
C ARG A 91 9.49 -6.21 3.19
N LYS A 92 10.19 -7.31 3.48
CA LYS A 92 11.01 -8.07 2.50
C LYS A 92 10.23 -9.17 1.76
N ARG A 93 8.95 -9.38 2.08
CA ARG A 93 8.11 -10.43 1.48
C ARG A 93 7.06 -9.81 0.56
N PRO A 94 6.73 -10.45 -0.57
CA PRO A 94 5.70 -9.98 -1.50
C PRO A 94 4.38 -9.80 -0.76
N TYR A 95 3.68 -8.72 -1.10
CA TYR A 95 2.38 -8.41 -0.53
C TYR A 95 1.43 -7.90 -1.61
N ASP A 96 0.25 -8.50 -1.69
CA ASP A 96 -0.84 -8.04 -2.52
C ASP A 96 -2.01 -7.59 -1.61
N GLY A 97 -2.37 -6.30 -1.72
CA GLY A 97 -3.38 -5.68 -0.87
C GLY A 97 -3.08 -4.23 -0.49
N VAL A 98 -3.62 -3.81 0.66
CA VAL A 98 -3.57 -2.42 1.16
C VAL A 98 -2.69 -2.32 2.41
N GLN A 99 -1.67 -1.49 2.36
CA GLN A 99 -0.78 -1.21 3.49
C GLN A 99 -1.10 0.16 4.09
N LEU A 100 -1.66 0.19 5.30
CA LEU A 100 -1.91 1.40 6.09
C LEU A 100 -0.85 1.56 7.19
N ARG A 101 -0.15 2.70 7.21
CA ARG A 101 0.90 3.00 8.19
C ARG A 101 0.66 4.30 8.92
N GLN A 102 1.04 4.34 10.20
CA GLN A 102 0.94 5.56 11.02
C GLN A 102 2.04 6.58 10.73
N VAL A 103 3.18 6.16 10.21
CA VAL A 103 4.30 7.06 9.89
C VAL A 103 4.65 6.95 8.42
N GLY A 104 5.14 5.81 7.98
CA GLY A 104 5.63 5.63 6.62
C GLY A 104 5.76 4.16 6.23
N ASN A 105 5.88 3.95 4.93
CA ASN A 105 5.88 2.65 4.31
C ASN A 105 7.10 2.47 3.41
N ARG A 106 7.80 1.34 3.55
CA ARG A 106 8.81 0.89 2.58
C ARG A 106 8.58 -0.57 2.21
N ALA A 107 8.33 -0.83 0.94
CA ALA A 107 8.18 -2.17 0.40
C ALA A 107 9.39 -2.56 -0.47
N ALA A 108 10.02 -3.69 -0.13
CA ALA A 108 11.11 -4.24 -0.93
C ALA A 108 10.62 -5.30 -1.94
N GLN A 109 9.43 -5.87 -1.74
CA GLN A 109 8.78 -6.82 -2.65
C GLN A 109 7.27 -6.70 -2.53
N GLY A 110 6.57 -6.53 -3.66
CA GLY A 110 5.11 -6.54 -3.79
C GLY A 110 4.40 -5.39 -3.05
N THR A 111 3.75 -4.50 -3.79
CA THR A 111 2.64 -3.73 -3.23
C THR A 111 1.69 -3.20 -4.28
N ASP A 112 0.40 -3.46 -4.06
CA ASP A 112 -0.66 -2.78 -4.79
C ASP A 112 -0.94 -1.39 -4.17
N THR A 113 -1.43 -1.24 -2.94
CA THR A 113 -1.75 0.10 -2.39
C THR A 113 -1.01 0.44 -1.09
N GLN A 114 -0.35 1.59 -1.04
CA GLN A 114 0.36 2.12 0.14
C GLN A 114 -0.27 3.43 0.61
N ILE A 115 -0.60 3.52 1.90
CA ILE A 115 -1.20 4.70 2.52
C ILE A 115 -0.45 4.99 3.83
N SER A 116 0.09 6.20 3.95
CA SER A 116 0.78 6.64 5.17
C SER A 116 0.84 8.16 5.25
N PRO A 117 1.03 8.79 6.43
CA PRO A 117 1.13 10.24 6.51
C PRO A 117 2.38 10.82 5.83
N PHE A 118 3.56 10.24 6.01
CA PHE A 118 4.80 10.92 5.64
C PHE A 118 5.44 10.40 4.35
N PHE A 119 5.56 9.09 4.18
CA PHE A 119 6.24 8.56 3.00
C PHE A 119 5.79 7.17 2.60
N ASN A 120 5.66 6.92 1.30
CA ASN A 120 5.51 5.60 0.72
C ASN A 120 6.65 5.36 -0.28
N ILE A 121 7.47 4.35 -0.04
CA ILE A 121 8.61 4.00 -0.88
C ILE A 121 8.45 2.55 -1.34
N SER A 122 8.61 2.32 -2.64
CA SER A 122 8.65 0.97 -3.22
C SER A 122 9.98 0.78 -3.94
N ASP A 123 10.76 -0.22 -3.51
CA ASP A 123 12.00 -0.62 -4.19
C ASP A 123 11.70 -1.55 -5.41
N CYS A 124 10.41 -1.83 -5.68
CA CYS A 124 9.92 -2.69 -6.77
C CYS A 124 8.78 -2.04 -7.57
N ASP A 125 8.27 -2.75 -8.58
CA ASP A 125 7.13 -2.31 -9.40
C ASP A 125 5.87 -2.13 -8.54
N VAL A 126 5.02 -1.17 -8.93
CA VAL A 126 3.78 -0.80 -8.23
C VAL A 126 2.60 -0.81 -9.19
N SER A 127 1.49 -1.45 -8.80
CA SER A 127 0.31 -1.65 -9.65
C SER A 127 -1.02 -1.10 -9.10
N GLY A 128 -1.06 -0.57 -7.86
CA GLY A 128 -2.28 -0.02 -7.25
C GLY A 128 -2.26 1.49 -7.02
N GLY A 129 -1.69 1.95 -5.90
CA GLY A 129 -1.64 3.38 -5.55
C GLY A 129 -0.72 3.74 -4.38
N GLN A 130 -0.16 4.95 -4.37
CA GLN A 130 0.57 5.50 -3.23
C GLN A 130 -0.08 6.81 -2.77
N PHE A 131 -0.43 6.89 -1.50
CA PHE A 131 -1.14 8.03 -0.89
C PHE A 131 -0.40 8.49 0.37
N SER A 132 0.16 9.69 0.34
CA SER A 132 0.80 10.29 1.51
C SER A 132 0.70 11.81 1.54
N LEU A 133 1.10 12.45 2.63
CA LEU A 133 1.23 13.91 2.69
C LEU A 133 2.64 14.36 2.30
N GLY A 134 3.67 13.59 2.63
CA GLY A 134 5.05 13.89 2.24
C GLY A 134 5.40 13.31 0.86
N VAL A 135 6.10 12.18 0.82
CA VAL A 135 6.76 11.67 -0.39
C VAL A 135 6.18 10.33 -0.83
N ASN A 136 5.84 10.20 -2.11
CA ASN A 136 5.65 8.89 -2.73
C ASN A 136 6.79 8.62 -3.71
N LYS A 137 7.43 7.47 -3.61
CA LYS A 137 8.54 7.07 -4.49
C LYS A 137 8.41 5.61 -4.92
N ALA A 138 8.66 5.36 -6.21
CA ALA A 138 8.87 4.02 -6.74
C ALA A 138 10.17 3.94 -7.55
N ASP A 139 11.01 2.97 -7.19
CA ASP A 139 12.24 2.63 -7.92
C ASP A 139 12.00 1.65 -9.08
N GLY A 140 10.83 0.99 -9.08
CA GLY A 140 10.35 0.10 -10.14
C GLY A 140 9.47 0.80 -11.18
N ASN A 141 8.94 0.02 -12.10
CA ASN A 141 7.91 0.49 -13.04
C ASN A 141 6.58 0.70 -12.31
N GLY A 142 5.84 1.70 -12.76
CA GLY A 142 4.56 2.06 -12.20
C GLY A 142 3.41 1.91 -13.19
N LYS A 143 2.34 1.22 -12.79
CA LYS A 143 1.00 1.44 -13.37
C LYS A 143 -0.01 1.75 -12.27
N TYR A 144 -0.08 3.00 -11.82
CA TYR A 144 -0.82 3.34 -10.61
C TYR A 144 -1.10 4.84 -10.44
N VAL A 145 -1.73 5.19 -9.32
CA VAL A 145 -1.98 6.58 -8.90
C VAL A 145 -1.03 6.97 -7.77
N GLN A 146 -0.32 8.10 -7.91
CA GLN A 146 0.42 8.75 -6.84
C GLN A 146 -0.28 10.05 -6.42
N LEU A 147 -0.79 10.10 -5.19
CA LEU A 147 -1.34 11.34 -4.61
C LEU A 147 -0.51 11.77 -3.41
N ASN A 148 0.00 13.00 -3.43
CA ASN A 148 0.53 13.63 -2.23
C ASN A 148 0.47 15.15 -2.20
N LEU A 149 0.99 15.74 -1.13
CA LEU A 149 1.20 17.18 -1.06
C LEU A 149 2.59 17.58 -1.56
N GLU A 150 3.66 16.86 -1.21
CA GLU A 150 5.01 17.30 -1.57
C GLU A 150 5.54 16.74 -2.90
N LEU A 151 6.03 15.50 -2.91
CA LEU A 151 6.87 15.00 -4.02
C LEU A 151 6.50 13.58 -4.45
N ASN A 152 6.03 13.41 -5.69
CA ASN A 152 5.87 12.10 -6.32
C ASN A 152 7.09 11.81 -7.21
N VAL A 153 7.70 10.62 -7.06
CA VAL A 153 8.83 10.17 -7.87
C VAL A 153 8.58 8.78 -8.45
N ALA A 154 8.79 8.64 -9.75
CA ALA A 154 8.97 7.38 -10.44
C ALA A 154 10.34 7.36 -11.11
N GLU A 155 11.24 6.50 -10.66
CA GLU A 155 12.61 6.39 -11.18
C GLU A 155 12.67 5.67 -12.54
N LYS A 156 11.60 4.95 -12.91
CA LYS A 156 11.50 4.19 -14.18
C LYS A 156 10.26 4.59 -14.97
N ASP A 157 9.72 3.66 -15.74
CA ASP A 157 8.54 3.88 -16.57
C ASP A 157 7.30 4.00 -15.67
N PHE A 158 6.45 4.99 -15.93
CA PHE A 158 5.24 5.24 -15.16
C PHE A 158 4.04 5.40 -16.08
N LYS A 159 2.92 4.80 -15.69
CA LYS A 159 1.63 4.89 -16.38
C LYS A 159 0.52 5.17 -15.38
N GLY A 160 -0.18 6.29 -15.52
CA GLY A 160 -1.30 6.63 -14.64
C GLY A 160 -1.41 8.12 -14.31
N LEU A 161 -1.57 8.44 -13.03
CA LEU A 161 -1.80 9.82 -12.55
C LEU A 161 -0.83 10.14 -11.41
N GLN A 162 -0.08 11.22 -11.55
CA GLN A 162 0.68 11.82 -10.45
C GLN A 162 0.07 13.19 -10.10
N LEU A 163 -0.44 13.32 -8.88
CA LEU A 163 -0.94 14.56 -8.32
C LEU A 163 -0.12 14.90 -7.07
N ALA A 164 0.62 16.00 -7.14
CA ALA A 164 1.39 16.56 -6.03
C ALA A 164 1.08 18.06 -5.93
N SER A 165 1.13 18.65 -4.74
CA SER A 165 1.04 20.12 -4.66
C SER A 165 2.33 20.77 -5.16
N PHE A 166 3.50 20.15 -4.94
CA PHE A 166 4.78 20.70 -5.39
C PHE A 166 5.30 20.01 -6.65
N ILE A 167 5.88 18.82 -6.54
CA ILE A 167 6.71 18.26 -7.61
C ILE A 167 6.26 16.85 -8.00
N ASN A 168 6.13 16.61 -9.30
CA ASN A 168 6.04 15.27 -9.88
C ASN A 168 7.26 15.00 -10.76
N VAL A 169 7.86 13.81 -10.65
CA VAL A 169 9.00 13.38 -11.44
C VAL A 169 8.79 11.97 -11.99
N THR A 170 8.96 11.81 -13.29
CA THR A 170 9.10 10.50 -13.94
C THR A 170 10.37 10.50 -14.80
N GLN A 171 11.38 9.70 -14.45
CA GLN A 171 12.65 9.67 -15.20
C GLN A 171 12.58 8.84 -16.49
N GLY A 172 11.77 7.78 -16.49
CA GLY A 172 11.62 6.87 -17.62
C GLY A 172 10.64 7.34 -18.69
N LYS A 173 9.95 6.37 -19.31
CA LYS A 173 8.80 6.63 -20.17
C LYS A 173 7.58 6.94 -19.31
N MET A 174 6.83 7.97 -19.68
CA MET A 174 5.62 8.37 -18.99
C MET A 174 4.42 8.25 -19.95
N ASP A 175 3.45 7.42 -19.58
CA ASP A 175 2.10 7.33 -20.17
C ASP A 175 1.11 7.80 -19.09
N ASP A 176 1.18 9.10 -18.79
CA ASP A 176 0.59 9.62 -17.57
C ASP A 176 0.01 11.03 -17.70
N VAL A 177 -0.68 11.43 -16.62
CA VAL A 177 -1.07 12.80 -16.35
C VAL A 177 -0.34 13.25 -15.09
N GLN A 178 0.42 14.34 -15.17
CA GLN A 178 1.06 14.98 -14.02
C GLN A 178 0.39 16.32 -13.72
N ILE A 179 0.02 16.54 -12.46
CA ILE A 179 -0.59 17.78 -11.98
C ILE A 179 0.16 18.25 -10.73
N GLY A 180 0.67 19.48 -10.74
CA GLY A 180 1.34 20.06 -9.58
C GLY A 180 1.89 21.46 -9.79
N THR A 181 2.88 21.87 -8.98
CA THR A 181 3.58 23.15 -9.20
C THR A 181 4.67 23.01 -10.26
N ALA A 182 5.41 21.90 -10.26
CA ALA A 182 6.40 21.57 -11.27
C ALA A 182 6.35 20.09 -11.64
N ASN A 183 6.39 19.82 -12.94
CA ASN A 183 6.33 18.49 -13.51
C ASN A 183 7.59 18.23 -14.34
N PHE A 184 8.29 17.12 -14.06
CA PHE A 184 9.49 16.70 -14.76
C PHE A 184 9.32 15.31 -15.37
N GLY A 185 9.68 15.18 -16.64
CA GLY A 185 9.48 13.96 -17.42
C GLY A 185 10.68 13.56 -18.27
N GLY A 186 10.90 12.25 -18.43
CA GLY A 186 11.81 11.69 -19.42
C GLY A 186 11.20 11.71 -20.81
N THR A 187 10.59 10.60 -21.21
CA THR A 187 9.91 10.45 -22.52
C THR A 187 8.40 10.44 -22.35
N MET A 188 7.74 11.52 -22.77
CA MET A 188 6.30 11.72 -22.56
C MET A 188 5.41 11.16 -23.66
N ASP A 189 4.32 10.54 -23.25
CA ASP A 189 3.09 10.29 -24.02
C ASP A 189 1.90 10.60 -23.09
N GLY A 190 1.53 11.88 -22.97
CA GLY A 190 0.64 12.27 -21.87
C GLY A 190 0.39 13.77 -21.69
N MET A 191 0.04 14.16 -20.47
CA MET A 191 -0.28 15.55 -20.14
C MET A 191 0.44 16.05 -18.89
N GLN A 192 0.97 17.27 -18.94
CA GLN A 192 1.49 17.96 -17.77
C GLN A 192 0.73 19.27 -17.56
N LEU A 193 0.14 19.45 -16.36
CA LEU A 193 -0.50 20.68 -15.91
C LEU A 193 0.20 21.20 -14.66
N SER A 194 0.97 22.28 -14.79
CA SER A 194 1.68 22.88 -13.67
C SER A 194 2.13 24.30 -13.95
N THR A 195 2.85 24.94 -13.02
CA THR A 195 3.51 26.22 -13.34
C THR A 195 4.71 26.01 -14.25
N ILE A 196 5.45 24.91 -14.08
CA ILE A 196 6.68 24.59 -14.82
C ILE A 196 6.63 23.13 -15.29
N ASN A 197 6.51 22.93 -16.60
CA ASN A 197 6.54 21.62 -17.23
C ASN A 197 7.85 21.43 -17.99
N ILE A 198 8.61 20.37 -17.69
CA ILE A 198 9.88 20.06 -18.36
C ILE A 198 9.91 18.59 -18.75
N ILE A 199 10.17 18.32 -20.03
CA ILE A 199 10.37 16.96 -20.55
C ILE A 199 11.66 16.86 -21.38
N GLN A 200 12.23 15.66 -21.49
CA GLN A 200 13.32 15.43 -22.43
C GLN A 200 12.82 15.37 -23.88
N LYS A 201 11.70 14.68 -24.13
CA LYS A 201 11.07 14.51 -25.45
C LYS A 201 9.68 13.88 -25.27
N GLY A 202 8.79 13.97 -26.26
CA GLY A 202 7.54 13.22 -26.20
C GLY A 202 6.44 13.67 -27.14
N LEU A 203 5.27 13.07 -26.94
CA LEU A 203 3.98 13.42 -27.52
C LEU A 203 3.06 13.87 -26.38
N GLY A 204 2.27 14.93 -26.59
CA GLY A 204 1.18 15.24 -25.67
C GLY A 204 0.89 16.72 -25.47
N SER A 205 0.45 17.08 -24.26
CA SER A 205 0.08 18.46 -23.92
C SER A 205 0.80 18.97 -22.69
N GLN A 206 1.38 20.17 -22.77
CA GLN A 206 1.92 20.89 -21.62
C GLN A 206 1.14 22.20 -21.41
N ILE A 207 0.58 22.38 -20.22
CA ILE A 207 -0.18 23.57 -19.84
C ILE A 207 0.45 24.16 -18.59
N GLY A 208 0.96 25.38 -18.68
CA GLY A 208 1.64 26.02 -17.57
C GLY A 208 2.17 27.40 -17.84
N VAL A 209 2.89 28.00 -16.89
CA VAL A 209 3.55 29.29 -17.13
C VAL A 209 4.75 29.07 -18.05
N VAL A 210 5.53 28.01 -17.80
CA VAL A 210 6.72 27.64 -18.55
C VAL A 210 6.61 26.19 -19.02
N ASN A 211 6.76 25.95 -20.32
CA ASN A 211 6.77 24.62 -20.92
C ASN A 211 8.06 24.43 -21.71
N LEU A 212 8.87 23.43 -21.34
CA LEU A 212 10.17 23.15 -21.95
C LEU A 212 10.25 21.70 -22.43
N SER A 213 10.71 21.52 -23.67
CA SER A 213 11.14 20.24 -24.22
C SER A 213 12.59 20.31 -24.68
N GLY A 214 13.45 19.46 -24.11
CA GLY A 214 14.88 19.41 -24.45
C GLY A 214 15.20 18.75 -25.80
N GLY A 215 14.23 18.05 -26.37
CA GLY A 215 14.39 17.20 -27.54
C GLY A 215 13.19 17.29 -28.47
N ARG A 216 12.83 16.16 -29.09
CA ARG A 216 11.69 16.09 -30.02
C ARG A 216 10.38 16.19 -29.24
N PHE A 217 9.56 17.18 -29.54
CA PHE A 217 8.20 17.22 -29.04
C PHE A 217 7.17 17.30 -30.18
N GLN A 218 6.00 16.74 -29.90
CA GLN A 218 4.84 16.74 -30.80
C GLN A 218 3.60 16.97 -29.94
N GLY A 219 2.71 17.85 -30.38
CA GLY A 219 1.46 18.12 -29.66
C GLY A 219 1.26 19.59 -29.32
N PHE A 220 0.84 19.88 -28.09
CA PHE A 220 0.32 21.20 -27.72
C PHE A 220 1.03 21.79 -26.50
N GLN A 221 1.43 23.07 -26.58
CA GLN A 221 1.93 23.82 -25.43
C GLN A 221 1.11 25.09 -25.23
N LEU A 222 0.60 25.31 -24.02
CA LEU A 222 -0.08 26.54 -23.61
C LEU A 222 0.66 27.14 -22.43
N GLY A 223 1.16 28.37 -22.59
CA GLY A 223 1.84 29.05 -21.50
C GLY A 223 2.40 30.42 -21.83
N THR A 224 3.04 31.06 -20.85
CA THR A 224 3.72 32.35 -21.12
C THR A 224 4.99 32.13 -21.95
N LEU A 225 5.74 31.06 -21.62
CA LEU A 225 6.98 30.65 -22.28
C LEU A 225 6.85 29.21 -22.74
N ASN A 226 6.97 28.99 -24.05
CA ASN A 226 7.01 27.67 -24.67
C ASN A 226 8.34 27.50 -25.41
N PHE A 227 9.06 26.42 -25.13
CA PHE A 227 10.32 26.08 -25.78
C PHE A 227 10.37 24.60 -26.19
N SER A 228 10.78 24.33 -27.42
CA SER A 228 11.05 22.97 -27.92
C SER A 228 12.33 22.93 -28.77
N ASN A 229 13.25 22.02 -28.46
CA ASN A 229 14.56 22.00 -29.13
C ASN A 229 14.54 21.28 -30.49
N ARG A 230 13.55 20.42 -30.76
CA ARG A 230 13.32 19.78 -32.07
C ARG A 230 11.84 19.67 -32.36
N LEU A 231 11.35 20.42 -33.35
CA LEU A 231 9.96 20.36 -33.76
C LEU A 231 9.71 19.22 -34.74
N VAL A 232 8.56 18.56 -34.60
CA VAL A 232 7.96 17.77 -35.68
C VAL A 232 6.61 18.39 -36.06
N GLU A 233 5.64 18.37 -35.15
CA GLU A 233 4.31 18.99 -35.32
C GLU A 233 3.83 19.50 -33.97
N GLU A 234 3.89 20.81 -33.75
CA GLU A 234 3.49 21.42 -32.48
C GLU A 234 2.62 22.66 -32.68
N LEU A 235 1.60 22.81 -31.83
CA LEU A 235 0.87 24.05 -31.64
C LEU A 235 1.31 24.69 -30.32
N GLN A 236 2.02 25.80 -30.39
CA GLN A 236 2.42 26.59 -29.23
C GLN A 236 1.56 27.86 -29.14
N VAL A 237 0.90 28.06 -28.00
CA VAL A 237 0.12 29.25 -27.69
C VAL A 237 0.74 29.92 -26.47
N GLY A 238 1.28 31.12 -26.66
CA GLY A 238 1.98 31.83 -25.61
C GLY A 238 2.55 33.18 -26.02
N VAL A 239 3.07 33.91 -25.02
CA VAL A 239 3.71 35.21 -25.24
C VAL A 239 5.03 35.01 -25.98
N ILE A 240 5.81 33.99 -25.59
CA ILE A 240 7.07 33.62 -26.24
C ILE A 240 6.99 32.14 -26.62
N ASN A 241 7.20 31.88 -27.91
CA ASN A 241 7.24 30.54 -28.49
C ASN A 241 8.59 30.40 -29.22
N LEU A 242 9.42 29.48 -28.76
CA LEU A 242 10.76 29.25 -29.28
C LEU A 242 10.91 27.79 -29.69
N ALA A 243 11.39 27.59 -30.91
CA ALA A 243 11.50 26.25 -31.42
C ALA A 243 12.68 26.08 -32.37
N ASN A 244 13.59 25.18 -32.02
CA ASN A 244 14.78 24.90 -32.80
C ASN A 244 14.52 23.68 -33.70
N ASN A 245 15.08 23.70 -34.92
CA ASN A 245 15.23 22.53 -35.76
C ASN A 245 16.72 22.26 -35.92
N MET A 246 17.19 21.12 -35.41
CA MET A 246 18.52 20.60 -35.72
C MET A 246 18.40 19.37 -36.62
N ASP A 247 18.12 19.60 -37.90
CA ASP A 247 18.47 18.68 -38.97
C ASP A 247 19.60 19.31 -39.79
N GLY A 248 20.79 18.73 -39.69
CA GLY A 248 21.92 19.13 -40.53
C GLY A 248 21.91 18.38 -41.86
N TRP A 249 21.41 19.01 -42.93
CA TRP A 249 22.05 19.01 -44.27
C TRP A 249 21.48 20.10 -45.19
N GLY A 250 22.30 21.12 -45.47
CA GLY A 250 22.36 21.90 -46.72
C GLY A 250 21.11 22.61 -47.28
N SER A 251 20.89 23.86 -46.87
CA SER A 251 20.85 25.01 -47.81
C SER A 251 20.62 26.32 -47.03
N SER A 252 21.69 26.92 -46.50
CA SER A 252 21.64 28.29 -46.02
C SER A 252 21.46 29.22 -47.23
N MET A 253 20.27 29.81 -47.34
CA MET A 253 19.97 30.88 -48.29
C MET A 253 20.94 32.04 -48.08
N ARG A 254 21.72 32.30 -49.12
CA ARG A 254 22.61 33.45 -49.29
C ARG A 254 21.84 34.74 -48.93
N ARG A 255 22.35 35.51 -47.97
CA ARG A 255 22.10 36.96 -47.92
C ARG A 255 22.59 37.56 -49.24
N ARG A 256 21.68 38.02 -50.10
CA ARG A 256 22.02 39.07 -51.05
C ARG A 256 21.99 40.39 -50.28
N ARG A 257 23.18 40.97 -50.10
CA ARG A 257 23.33 42.43 -50.05
C ARG A 257 23.51 42.83 -51.51
N ASP A 258 22.63 43.68 -52.00
CA ASP A 258 22.99 44.75 -52.92
C ASP A 258 22.79 46.06 -52.14
#